data_AF-T5AL20-F1
#
_entry.id   AF-T5AL20-F1
#
_cell.length_a   1.000
_cell.length_b   1.000
_cell.length_c   1.000
_cell.angle_alpha   90.00
_cell.angle_beta   90.00
_cell.angle_gamma   90.00
#
_symmetry.space_group_name_H-M   'P 1'
#
loop_
_entity.id
_entity.type
_entity.pdbx_description
1 polymer ?
#
loop_
_entity_poly.entity_id
_entity_poly.type
_entity_poly.pdbx_seq_one_letter_code
_entity_poly.pdbx_strand_id
1 'polypeptide(L)'
;MPHPVGSTLFSLFALLAISLVVLLILRRYLPLRSTPAFYLVPIFFALWLPSIVVILVPIDLASSAATDDDASRGVCLPQRVVLVSWRITYWLTFVLTWFILPILGEFSDSGYRDPNNKLKYSLRQNAQFYVACAAAGIAGLVYIAIVYDLRFKSLKALVMALAYCWGLVLAIYLMGHGLVSIPRRLIRSASISGSLRRLQARAPKAHEKMQDSFETLRDLEAHVSELGRRKVGSAVDFQDWIEELQEMANVARGQTPSFAPDSSSHGRIVPTVITEKFLADLTRRLVRARHARSRYADEWNRLVQEASETQAILSPRPRPRASTLAKPHPTPVRGPGRKY
;
A
#
# COMPACT_ATOMS: atom_id res chain seq x y z
N MET A 1 -10.81 46.39 -6.35
CA MET A 1 -10.14 46.10 -5.07
C MET A 1 -8.78 45.49 -5.37
N PRO A 2 -7.67 46.14 -4.97
CA PRO A 2 -6.33 45.63 -5.25
C PRO A 2 -6.15 44.25 -4.63
N HIS A 3 -5.52 43.34 -5.37
CA HIS A 3 -5.20 42.00 -4.86
C HIS A 3 -4.23 42.15 -3.68
N PRO A 4 -4.54 41.64 -2.48
CA PRO A 4 -3.54 41.56 -1.42
C PRO A 4 -2.47 40.56 -1.85
N VAL A 5 -1.38 41.05 -2.44
CA VAL A 5 -0.28 40.26 -3.02
C VAL A 5 0.27 39.26 -2.00
N GLY A 6 0.26 39.63 -0.71
CA GLY A 6 0.66 38.75 0.40
C GLY A 6 -0.20 37.49 0.53
N SER A 7 -1.52 37.58 0.36
CA SER A 7 -2.43 36.43 0.41
C SER A 7 -2.16 35.46 -0.74
N THR A 8 -1.97 35.99 -1.95
CA THR A 8 -1.63 35.17 -3.13
C THR A 8 -0.26 34.50 -3.00
N LEU A 9 0.75 35.20 -2.48
CA LEU A 9 2.08 34.64 -2.27
C LEU A 9 2.05 33.54 -1.20
N PHE A 10 1.31 33.75 -0.12
CA PHE A 10 1.14 32.74 0.93
C PHE A 10 0.46 31.48 0.38
N SER A 11 -0.65 31.62 -0.36
CA SER A 11 -1.33 30.47 -0.96
C SER A 11 -0.46 29.71 -1.96
N LEU A 12 0.33 30.41 -2.76
CA LEU A 12 1.29 29.80 -3.69
C LEU A 12 2.39 29.04 -2.95
N PHE A 13 2.98 29.67 -1.92
CA PHE A 13 4.00 29.04 -1.09
C PHE A 13 3.45 27.78 -0.41
N ALA A 14 2.25 27.85 0.15
CA ALA A 14 1.62 26.73 0.82
C ALA A 14 1.29 25.58 -0.16
N LEU A 15 0.86 25.90 -1.39
CA LEU A 15 0.63 24.91 -2.44
C LEU A 15 1.94 24.25 -2.91
N LEU A 16 3.02 25.02 -3.04
CA LEU A 16 4.35 24.49 -3.34
C LEU A 16 4.87 23.59 -2.21
N ALA A 17 4.67 23.99 -0.95
CA ALA A 17 5.03 23.18 0.21
C ALA A 17 4.29 21.85 0.22
N ILE A 18 2.96 21.84 -0.04
CA ILE A 18 2.20 20.59 -0.20
C ILE A 18 2.76 19.75 -1.33
N SER A 19 3.01 20.32 -2.51
CA SER A 19 3.57 19.59 -3.65
C SER A 19 4.91 18.95 -3.29
N LEU A 20 5.79 19.66 -2.58
CA LEU A 20 7.07 19.13 -2.11
C LEU A 20 6.87 17.97 -1.12
N VAL A 21 5.97 18.12 -0.14
CA VAL A 21 5.68 17.06 0.84
C VAL A 21 5.14 15.81 0.15
N VAL A 22 4.21 15.97 -0.79
CA VAL A 22 3.67 14.84 -1.57
C VAL A 22 4.76 14.16 -2.39
N LEU A 23 5.67 14.93 -3.02
CA LEU A 23 6.81 14.36 -3.75
C LEU A 23 7.79 13.62 -2.82
N LEU A 24 8.04 14.12 -1.61
CA LEU A 24 8.87 13.44 -0.62
C LEU A 24 8.26 12.13 -0.13
N ILE A 25 6.94 12.12 0.11
CA ILE A 25 6.19 10.89 0.42
C ILE A 25 6.32 9.91 -0.76
N LEU A 26 6.09 10.38 -1.98
CA LEU A 26 6.17 9.52 -3.17
C LEU A 26 7.58 8.96 -3.36
N ARG A 27 8.63 9.75 -3.14
CA ARG A 27 10.03 9.30 -3.15
C ARG A 27 10.33 8.26 -2.08
N ARG A 28 9.65 8.31 -0.93
CA ARG A 28 9.85 7.34 0.16
C ARG A 28 9.28 5.96 -0.17
N TYR A 29 8.15 5.91 -0.89
CA TYR A 29 7.44 4.66 -1.17
C TYR A 29 7.63 4.13 -2.58
N LEU A 30 7.93 4.99 -3.57
CA LEU A 30 8.10 4.64 -4.97
C LEU A 30 9.45 5.12 -5.51
N PRO A 31 10.17 4.29 -6.29
CA PRO A 31 11.35 4.73 -7.03
C PRO A 31 10.94 5.60 -8.24
N LEU A 32 10.91 6.93 -8.04
CA LEU A 32 10.42 7.92 -9.02
C LEU A 32 11.02 7.80 -10.43
N ARG A 33 12.24 7.28 -10.56
CA ARG A 33 12.95 7.16 -11.85
C ARG A 33 12.56 5.92 -12.66
N SER A 34 12.16 4.83 -12.01
CA SER A 34 11.85 3.57 -12.69
C SER A 34 10.35 3.37 -12.89
N THR A 35 9.51 4.07 -12.14
CA THR A 35 8.05 4.00 -12.27
C THR A 35 7.57 4.78 -13.49
N PRO A 36 6.77 4.18 -14.39
CA PRO A 36 6.22 4.90 -15.53
C PRO A 36 5.36 6.10 -15.14
N ALA A 37 5.42 7.17 -15.95
CA ALA A 37 4.72 8.42 -15.68
C ALA A 37 3.20 8.26 -15.57
N PHE A 38 2.61 7.31 -16.30
CA PHE A 38 1.18 7.04 -16.27
C PHE A 38 0.67 6.45 -14.93
N TYR A 39 1.55 5.89 -14.10
CA TYR A 39 1.23 5.56 -12.70
C TYR A 39 1.49 6.74 -11.77
N LEU A 40 2.63 7.42 -11.97
CA LEU A 40 3.11 8.47 -11.07
C LEU A 40 2.15 9.66 -11.03
N VAL A 41 1.68 10.13 -12.19
CA VAL A 41 0.84 11.33 -12.29
C VAL A 41 -0.51 11.17 -11.57
N PRO A 42 -1.31 10.11 -11.81
CA PRO A 42 -2.54 9.88 -11.05
C PRO A 42 -2.32 9.72 -9.55
N ILE A 43 -1.27 9.01 -9.13
CA ILE A 43 -0.97 8.78 -7.72
C ILE A 43 -0.57 10.10 -7.03
N PHE A 44 0.19 10.96 -7.72
CA PHE A 44 0.52 12.29 -7.23
C PHE A 44 -0.76 13.11 -6.97
N PHE A 45 -1.66 13.19 -7.97
CA PHE A 45 -2.91 13.93 -7.81
C PHE A 45 -3.82 13.32 -6.72
N ALA A 46 -3.77 12.00 -6.52
CA ALA A 46 -4.57 11.32 -5.51
C ALA A 46 -4.17 11.70 -4.07
N LEU A 47 -2.89 12.00 -3.86
CA LEU A 47 -2.38 12.49 -2.57
C LEU A 47 -2.46 14.01 -2.46
N TRP A 48 -2.24 14.70 -3.58
CA TRP A 48 -2.17 16.16 -3.63
C TRP A 48 -3.54 16.83 -3.47
N LEU A 49 -4.58 16.35 -4.16
CA LEU A 49 -5.91 16.97 -4.12
C LEU A 49 -6.54 16.97 -2.71
N PRO A 50 -6.55 15.86 -1.94
CA PRO A 50 -7.04 15.89 -0.56
C PRO A 50 -6.20 16.78 0.35
N SER A 51 -4.89 16.87 0.10
CA SER A 51 -3.98 17.72 0.88
C SER A 51 -4.28 19.22 0.69
N ILE A 52 -4.72 19.63 -0.50
CA ILE A 52 -5.13 21.03 -0.76
C ILE A 52 -6.35 21.40 0.07
N VAL A 53 -7.29 20.47 0.30
CA VAL A 53 -8.52 20.74 1.07
C VAL A 53 -8.20 21.21 2.50
N VAL A 54 -7.10 20.70 3.08
CA VAL A 54 -6.60 21.12 4.41
C VAL A 54 -6.31 22.62 4.47
N ILE A 55 -5.89 23.22 3.34
CA ILE A 55 -5.61 24.66 3.24
C ILE A 55 -6.82 25.43 2.71
N LEU A 56 -7.55 24.85 1.77
CA LEU A 56 -8.69 25.50 1.12
C LEU A 56 -9.83 25.77 2.11
N VAL A 57 -10.09 24.85 3.05
CA VAL A 57 -11.17 25.00 4.03
C VAL A 57 -10.93 26.19 4.98
N PRO A 58 -9.78 26.33 5.67
CA PRO A 58 -9.50 27.51 6.48
C PRO A 58 -9.53 28.82 5.70
N ILE A 59 -9.01 28.82 4.46
CA ILE A 59 -9.02 29.99 3.58
C ILE A 59 -10.45 30.39 3.21
N ASP A 60 -11.31 29.43 2.88
CA ASP A 60 -12.71 29.67 2.53
C ASP A 60 -13.48 30.26 3.73
N LEU A 61 -13.31 29.67 4.93
CA LEU A 61 -13.85 30.19 6.19
C LEU A 61 -13.37 31.62 6.49
N ALA A 62 -12.07 31.87 6.38
CA ALA A 62 -11.48 33.20 6.60
C ALA A 62 -11.95 34.22 5.55
N SER A 63 -12.22 33.79 4.32
CA SER A 63 -12.73 34.67 3.26
C SER A 63 -14.23 34.98 3.40
N SER A 64 -15.00 34.06 3.99
CA SER A 64 -16.45 34.18 4.20
C SER A 64 -16.83 34.85 5.51
N ALA A 65 -15.92 34.86 6.50
CA ALA A 65 -16.07 35.63 7.72
C ALA A 65 -15.96 37.13 7.39
N ALA A 66 -17.09 37.76 7.08
CA ALA A 66 -17.18 39.18 6.82
C ALA A 66 -16.97 39.98 8.11
N THR A 67 -15.75 40.46 8.33
CA THR A 67 -15.47 41.57 9.25
C THR A 67 -15.05 42.79 8.43
N ASP A 68 -15.59 43.96 8.77
CA ASP A 68 -15.35 45.24 8.09
C ASP A 68 -13.91 45.78 8.28
N ASP A 69 -13.10 45.13 9.12
CA ASP A 69 -11.73 45.54 9.39
C ASP A 69 -10.71 44.85 8.46
N ASP A 70 -10.21 45.59 7.47
CA ASP A 70 -9.16 45.18 6.54
C ASP A 70 -7.83 44.82 7.25
N ALA A 71 -7.63 45.29 8.49
CA ALA A 71 -6.48 44.98 9.34
C ALA A 71 -6.59 43.61 10.07
N SER A 72 -7.80 43.07 10.18
CA SER A 72 -8.11 41.80 10.85
C SER A 72 -8.27 40.63 9.86
N ARG A 73 -8.28 40.94 8.55
CA ARG A 73 -8.38 39.95 7.48
C ARG A 73 -7.06 39.22 7.35
N GLY A 74 -7.06 37.93 7.66
CA GLY A 74 -5.94 37.04 7.38
C GLY A 74 -5.77 36.79 5.87
N VAL A 75 -5.55 35.53 5.50
CA VAL A 75 -5.41 35.13 4.09
C VAL A 75 -6.77 35.10 3.40
N CYS A 76 -7.17 36.18 2.74
CA CYS A 76 -8.39 36.23 1.93
C CYS A 76 -8.06 36.12 0.44
N LEU A 77 -8.65 35.14 -0.25
CA LEU A 77 -8.62 35.01 -1.71
C LEU A 77 -9.91 35.56 -2.31
N PRO A 78 -9.90 36.05 -3.56
CA PRO A 78 -11.13 36.46 -4.24
C PRO A 78 -12.12 35.30 -4.31
N GLN A 79 -13.41 35.55 -4.04
CA GLN A 79 -14.45 34.52 -3.99
C GLN A 79 -14.53 33.70 -5.29
N ARG A 80 -14.32 34.35 -6.44
CA ARG A 80 -14.12 33.71 -7.76
C ARG A 80 -13.07 32.59 -7.73
N VAL A 81 -11.91 32.87 -7.14
CA VAL A 81 -10.77 31.93 -7.13
C VAL A 81 -11.11 30.75 -6.26
N VAL A 82 -11.67 30.98 -5.07
CA VAL A 82 -12.10 29.93 -4.15
C VAL A 82 -13.16 29.02 -4.79
N LEU A 83 -14.19 29.59 -5.43
CA LEU A 83 -15.21 28.83 -6.18
C LEU A 83 -14.62 27.98 -7.31
N VAL A 84 -13.72 28.56 -8.11
CA VAL A 84 -13.06 27.83 -9.20
C VAL A 84 -12.16 26.72 -8.66
N SER A 85 -11.40 26.97 -7.59
CA SER A 85 -10.58 25.97 -6.91
C SER A 85 -11.42 24.82 -6.38
N TRP A 86 -12.55 25.08 -5.71
CA TRP A 86 -13.47 24.04 -5.26
C TRP A 86 -14.01 23.21 -6.41
N ARG A 87 -14.41 23.86 -7.52
CA ARG A 87 -14.93 23.15 -8.70
C ARG A 87 -13.86 22.26 -9.34
N ILE A 88 -12.64 22.76 -9.48
CA ILE A 88 -11.51 21.98 -10.02
C ILE A 88 -11.21 20.80 -9.09
N THR A 89 -11.04 21.03 -7.79
CA THR A 89 -10.74 19.98 -6.82
C THR A 89 -11.84 18.93 -6.79
N TYR A 90 -13.11 19.33 -6.81
CA TYR A 90 -14.24 18.42 -6.85
C TYR A 90 -14.22 17.53 -8.10
N TRP A 91 -14.16 18.12 -9.29
CA TRP A 91 -14.22 17.35 -10.54
C TRP A 91 -12.99 16.49 -10.77
N LEU A 92 -11.79 16.99 -10.44
CA LEU A 92 -10.57 16.19 -10.51
C LEU A 92 -10.62 15.02 -9.54
N THR A 93 -11.02 15.25 -8.27
CA THR A 93 -11.15 14.16 -7.29
C THR A 93 -12.21 13.16 -7.72
N PHE A 94 -13.33 13.63 -8.27
CA PHE A 94 -14.40 12.78 -8.80
C PHE A 94 -13.89 11.88 -9.92
N VAL A 95 -13.28 12.44 -10.97
CA VAL A 95 -12.76 11.66 -12.10
C VAL A 95 -11.65 10.71 -11.67
N LEU A 96 -10.77 11.18 -10.78
CA LEU A 96 -9.66 10.39 -10.27
C LEU A 96 -10.15 9.19 -9.46
N THR A 97 -11.13 9.39 -8.58
CA THR A 97 -11.63 8.35 -7.67
C THR A 97 -12.55 7.36 -8.39
N TRP A 98 -13.42 7.84 -9.29
CA TRP A 98 -14.43 7.00 -9.93
C TRP A 98 -13.98 6.36 -11.24
N PHE A 99 -12.92 6.85 -11.87
CA PHE A 99 -12.47 6.30 -13.16
C PHE A 99 -10.98 5.95 -13.13
N ILE A 100 -10.11 6.92 -12.86
CA ILE A 100 -8.66 6.72 -13.08
C ILE A 100 -8.08 5.70 -12.09
N LEU A 101 -8.29 5.87 -10.77
CA LEU A 101 -7.70 4.98 -9.77
C LEU A 101 -8.21 3.53 -9.84
N PRO A 102 -9.52 3.26 -9.99
CA PRO A 102 -10.03 1.89 -10.14
C PRO A 102 -9.49 1.20 -11.40
N ILE A 103 -9.44 1.92 -12.53
CA ILE A 103 -8.89 1.39 -13.79
C ILE A 103 -7.39 1.14 -13.64
N LEU A 104 -6.65 2.06 -13.04
CA LEU A 104 -5.21 1.93 -12.81
C LEU A 104 -4.87 0.77 -11.88
N GLY A 105 -5.70 0.57 -10.84
CA GLY A 105 -5.59 -0.57 -9.93
C GLY A 105 -5.74 -1.91 -10.66
N GLU A 106 -6.83 -2.08 -11.41
CA GLU A 106 -7.04 -3.29 -12.23
C GLU A 106 -6.02 -3.43 -13.36
N PHE A 107 -5.50 -2.32 -13.90
CA PHE A 107 -4.49 -2.34 -14.95
C PHE A 107 -3.14 -2.82 -14.42
N SER A 108 -2.71 -2.31 -13.26
CA SER A 108 -1.49 -2.75 -12.58
C SER A 108 -1.53 -4.21 -12.18
N ASP A 109 -2.72 -4.71 -11.87
CA ASP A 109 -2.92 -6.05 -11.36
C ASP A 109 -3.32 -7.06 -12.46
N SER A 110 -3.52 -6.58 -13.69
CA SER A 110 -3.75 -7.44 -14.85
C SER A 110 -2.46 -8.15 -15.27
N GLY A 111 -2.53 -9.47 -15.43
CA GLY A 111 -1.39 -10.29 -15.86
C GLY A 111 -1.24 -10.43 -17.37
N TYR A 112 -2.01 -9.70 -18.19
CA TYR A 112 -1.85 -9.71 -19.65
C TYR A 112 -0.49 -9.12 -20.05
N ARG A 113 0.04 -9.46 -21.24
CA ARG A 113 1.28 -8.85 -21.75
C ARG A 113 1.01 -7.53 -22.46
N ASP A 114 0.00 -7.48 -23.32
CA ASP A 114 -0.30 -6.31 -24.14
C ASP A 114 -1.04 -5.20 -23.38
N PRO A 115 -0.60 -3.92 -23.49
CA PRO A 115 -1.22 -2.80 -22.78
C PRO A 115 -2.68 -2.58 -23.20
N ASN A 116 -3.03 -2.87 -24.46
CA ASN A 116 -4.41 -2.76 -24.94
C ASN A 116 -5.32 -3.82 -24.30
N ASN A 117 -4.83 -5.06 -24.16
CA ASN A 117 -5.59 -6.15 -23.53
C ASN A 117 -5.72 -5.92 -22.02
N LYS A 118 -4.68 -5.36 -21.38
CA LYS A 118 -4.75 -4.87 -20.00
C LYS A 118 -5.86 -3.82 -19.83
N LEU A 119 -5.86 -2.75 -20.64
CA LEU A 119 -6.88 -1.69 -20.55
C LEU A 119 -8.29 -2.23 -20.77
N LYS A 120 -8.50 -3.06 -21.79
CA LYS A 120 -9.81 -3.67 -22.08
C LYS A 120 -10.28 -4.56 -20.92
N TYR A 121 -9.38 -5.33 -20.33
CA TYR A 121 -9.68 -6.15 -19.15
C TYR A 121 -10.07 -5.28 -17.96
N SER A 122 -9.27 -4.26 -17.63
CA SER A 122 -9.51 -3.38 -16.49
C SER A 122 -10.80 -2.57 -16.61
N LEU A 123 -11.11 -2.08 -17.82
CA LEU A 123 -12.38 -1.41 -18.10
C LEU A 123 -13.57 -2.36 -17.91
N ARG A 124 -13.47 -3.60 -18.42
CA ARG A 124 -14.54 -4.59 -18.29
C ARG A 124 -14.78 -4.99 -16.83
N GLN A 125 -13.71 -5.22 -16.05
CA GLN A 125 -13.85 -5.59 -14.64
C GLN A 125 -14.47 -4.45 -13.82
N ASN A 126 -14.01 -3.22 -14.01
CA ASN A 126 -14.60 -2.06 -13.34
C ASN A 126 -16.06 -1.83 -13.75
N ALA A 127 -16.36 -1.93 -15.05
CA ALA A 127 -17.75 -1.80 -15.54
C ALA A 127 -18.66 -2.88 -14.94
N GLN A 128 -18.22 -4.13 -14.83
CA GLN A 128 -18.98 -5.20 -14.18
C GLN A 128 -19.24 -4.88 -12.71
N PHE A 129 -18.25 -4.38 -11.98
CA PHE A 129 -18.41 -3.94 -10.59
C PHE A 129 -19.44 -2.81 -10.47
N TYR A 130 -19.32 -1.76 -11.30
CA TYR A 130 -20.27 -0.64 -11.28
C TYR A 130 -21.69 -1.05 -11.66
N VAL A 131 -21.85 -1.92 -12.66
CA VAL A 131 -23.16 -2.44 -13.06
C VAL A 131 -23.77 -3.27 -11.93
N ALA A 132 -22.99 -4.12 -11.26
CA ALA A 132 -23.47 -4.90 -10.12
C ALA A 132 -23.91 -4.01 -8.95
N CYS A 133 -23.10 -3.01 -8.59
CA CYS A 133 -23.44 -2.05 -7.54
C CYS A 133 -24.67 -1.20 -7.91
N ALA A 134 -24.76 -0.74 -9.17
CA ALA A 134 -25.91 0.02 -9.65
C ALA A 134 -27.18 -0.83 -9.67
N ALA A 135 -27.10 -2.09 -10.11
CA ALA A 135 -28.23 -3.01 -10.10
C ALA A 135 -28.73 -3.27 -8.67
N ALA A 136 -27.82 -3.53 -7.72
CA ALA A 136 -28.17 -3.69 -6.31
C ALA A 136 -28.79 -2.41 -5.72
N GLY A 137 -28.22 -1.24 -6.04
CA GLY A 137 -28.73 0.06 -5.60
C GLY A 137 -30.13 0.37 -6.16
N ILE A 138 -30.36 0.11 -7.45
CA ILE A 138 -31.66 0.29 -8.10
C ILE A 138 -32.68 -0.69 -7.53
N ALA A 139 -32.32 -1.96 -7.31
CA ALA A 139 -33.20 -2.94 -6.68
C ALA A 139 -33.64 -2.51 -5.27
N GLY A 140 -32.69 -2.02 -4.46
CA GLY A 140 -33.00 -1.44 -3.15
C GLY A 140 -33.89 -0.20 -3.25
N LEU A 141 -33.65 0.66 -4.23
CA LEU A 141 -34.46 1.86 -4.48
C LEU A 141 -35.90 1.52 -4.86
N VAL A 142 -36.09 0.54 -5.75
CA VAL A 142 -37.40 0.03 -6.18
C VAL A 142 -38.14 -0.58 -5.00
N TYR A 143 -37.46 -1.37 -4.16
CA TYR A 143 -38.04 -1.93 -2.96
C TYR A 143 -38.59 -0.84 -2.02
N ILE A 144 -37.78 0.18 -1.72
CA ILE A 144 -38.21 1.31 -0.87
C ILE A 144 -39.36 2.08 -1.54
N ALA A 145 -39.30 2.29 -2.85
CA ALA A 145 -40.35 3.00 -3.58
C ALA A 145 -41.71 2.30 -3.48
N ILE A 146 -41.75 0.97 -3.55
CA ILE A 146 -42.97 0.17 -3.43
C ILE A 146 -43.49 0.17 -1.99
N VAL A 147 -42.60 -0.03 -1.00
CA VAL A 147 -43.00 -0.16 0.41
C VAL A 147 -43.48 1.16 1.02
N TYR A 148 -42.88 2.28 0.62
CA TYR A 148 -43.12 3.60 1.23
C TYR A 148 -43.85 4.61 0.31
N ASP A 149 -44.35 4.16 -0.84
CA ASP A 149 -45.06 4.99 -1.84
C ASP A 149 -44.31 6.31 -2.14
N LEU A 150 -43.07 6.19 -2.60
CA LEU A 150 -42.17 7.34 -2.73
C LEU A 150 -42.53 8.22 -3.93
N ARG A 151 -42.88 9.47 -3.65
CA ARG A 151 -42.92 10.56 -4.65
C ARG A 151 -41.50 10.95 -5.09
N PHE A 152 -41.33 11.32 -6.37
CA PHE A 152 -40.03 11.75 -6.95
C PHE A 152 -39.28 12.83 -6.15
N LYS A 153 -40.00 13.73 -5.48
CA LYS A 153 -39.38 14.77 -4.61
C LYS A 153 -38.73 14.17 -3.36
N SER A 154 -39.34 13.15 -2.77
CA SER A 154 -38.82 12.43 -1.60
C SER A 154 -37.62 11.55 -1.96
N LEU A 155 -37.57 11.05 -3.20
CA LEU A 155 -36.45 10.27 -3.71
C LEU A 155 -35.13 11.05 -3.69
N LYS A 156 -35.16 12.31 -4.16
CA LYS A 156 -33.98 13.20 -4.13
C LYS A 156 -33.50 13.43 -2.70
N ALA A 157 -34.43 13.70 -1.78
CA ALA A 157 -34.11 13.91 -0.38
C ALA A 157 -33.49 12.65 0.26
N LEU A 158 -34.03 11.47 -0.06
CA LEU A 158 -33.50 10.18 0.40
C LEU A 158 -32.06 9.96 -0.07
N VAL A 159 -31.80 10.13 -1.37
CA VAL A 159 -30.44 9.95 -1.94
C VAL A 159 -29.45 10.94 -1.31
N MET A 160 -29.86 12.19 -1.12
CA MET A 160 -29.05 13.21 -0.46
C MET A 160 -28.76 12.84 1.01
N ALA A 161 -29.77 12.35 1.74
CA ALA A 161 -29.62 11.90 3.12
C ALA A 161 -28.68 10.68 3.24
N LEU A 162 -28.80 9.70 2.33
CA LEU A 162 -27.93 8.53 2.27
C LEU A 162 -26.47 8.92 1.99
N ALA A 163 -26.23 9.87 1.07
CA ALA A 163 -24.90 10.37 0.77
C ALA A 163 -24.26 11.05 1.99
N TYR A 164 -25.02 11.88 2.72
CA TYR A 164 -24.55 12.49 3.96
C TYR A 164 -24.32 11.46 5.07
N CYS A 165 -25.20 10.48 5.23
CA CYS A 165 -25.04 9.42 6.21
C CYS A 165 -23.73 8.66 5.97
N TRP A 166 -23.45 8.27 4.72
CA TRP A 166 -22.19 7.62 4.36
C TRP A 166 -20.98 8.49 4.70
N GLY A 167 -21.01 9.78 4.33
CA GLY A 167 -19.94 10.73 4.63
C GLY A 167 -19.71 10.92 6.13
N LEU A 168 -20.78 11.02 6.93
CA LEU A 168 -20.71 11.16 8.38
C LEU A 168 -20.18 9.90 9.06
N VAL A 169 -20.65 8.72 8.65
CA VAL A 169 -20.14 7.44 9.17
C VAL A 169 -18.65 7.32 8.89
N LEU A 170 -18.21 7.66 7.67
CA LEU A 170 -16.80 7.66 7.30
C LEU A 170 -16.01 8.68 8.13
N ALA A 171 -16.51 9.91 8.30
CA ALA A 171 -15.85 10.95 9.09
C ALA A 171 -15.69 10.54 10.56
N ILE A 172 -16.74 10.00 11.19
CA ILE A 172 -16.70 9.50 12.57
C ILE A 172 -15.70 8.35 12.69
N TYR A 173 -15.69 7.42 11.73
CA TYR A 173 -14.76 6.29 11.72
C TYR A 173 -13.30 6.75 11.64
N LEU A 174 -12.96 7.62 10.68
CA LEU A 174 -11.59 8.13 10.54
C LEU A 174 -11.17 8.99 11.74
N MET A 175 -12.07 9.84 12.24
CA MET A 175 -11.79 10.68 13.41
C MET A 175 -11.55 9.83 14.66
N GLY A 176 -12.38 8.80 14.88
CA GLY A 176 -12.21 7.86 15.99
C GLY A 176 -10.87 7.13 15.91
N HIS A 177 -10.49 6.65 14.71
CA HIS A 177 -9.20 6.02 14.51
C HIS A 177 -8.04 7.00 14.71
N GLY A 178 -8.11 8.22 14.17
CA GLY A 178 -7.06 9.24 14.29
C GLY A 178 -6.84 9.70 15.74
N LEU A 179 -7.92 10.00 16.45
CA LEU A 179 -7.86 10.54 17.82
C LEU A 179 -7.46 9.49 18.86
N VAL A 180 -7.84 8.22 18.67
CA VAL A 180 -7.60 7.17 19.67
C VAL A 180 -6.35 6.34 19.35
N SER A 181 -6.17 5.90 18.11
CA SER A 181 -5.11 4.94 17.79
C SER A 181 -3.70 5.56 17.89
N ILE A 182 -3.54 6.82 17.48
CA ILE A 182 -2.24 7.50 17.45
C ILE A 182 -1.73 7.77 18.86
N PRO A 183 -2.47 8.44 19.77
CA PRO A 183 -1.99 8.68 21.13
C PRO A 183 -1.84 7.38 21.90
N ARG A 184 -2.77 6.44 21.75
CA ARG A 184 -2.68 5.11 22.39
C ARG A 184 -1.43 4.38 21.95
N ARG A 185 -1.06 4.43 20.67
CA ARG A 185 0.18 3.81 20.16
C ARG A 185 1.41 4.47 20.78
N LEU A 186 1.46 5.80 20.86
CA LEU A 186 2.57 6.55 21.47
C LEU A 186 2.76 6.22 22.95
N ILE A 187 1.68 6.22 23.74
CA ILE A 187 1.72 5.88 25.18
C ILE A 187 2.13 4.40 25.35
N ARG A 188 1.60 3.51 24.54
CA ARG A 188 1.89 2.07 24.64
C ARG A 188 3.33 1.73 24.22
N SER A 189 3.91 2.47 23.29
CA SER A 189 5.33 2.35 22.91
C SER A 189 6.30 2.86 23.97
N ALA A 190 5.85 3.64 24.98
CA ALA A 190 6.71 4.10 26.06
C ALA A 190 7.17 2.96 27.01
N SER A 191 6.48 1.80 27.01
CA SER A 191 6.84 0.64 27.82
C SER A 191 7.68 -0.38 27.04
N ILE A 192 9.01 -0.39 27.24
CA ILE A 192 9.97 -1.24 26.50
C ILE A 192 9.69 -2.74 26.73
N SER A 193 9.56 -3.18 27.99
CA SER A 193 9.27 -4.59 28.34
C SER A 193 7.90 -5.06 27.81
N GLY A 194 6.91 -4.17 27.82
CA GLY A 194 5.58 -4.45 27.27
C GLY A 194 5.59 -4.54 25.75
N SER A 195 6.48 -3.80 25.07
CA SER A 195 6.70 -3.88 23.63
C SER A 195 7.34 -5.22 23.24
N LEU A 196 8.39 -5.64 23.96
CA LEU A 196 9.07 -6.93 23.70
C LEU A 196 8.10 -8.11 23.80
N ARG A 197 7.29 -8.17 24.86
CA ARG A 197 6.29 -9.24 25.04
C ARG A 197 5.27 -9.29 23.90
N ARG A 198 4.84 -8.13 23.40
CA ARG A 198 3.91 -8.05 22.25
C ARG A 198 4.57 -8.54 20.96
N LEU A 199 5.84 -8.19 20.78
CA LEU A 199 6.60 -8.57 19.60
C LEU A 199 6.85 -10.07 19.55
N GLN A 200 7.26 -10.66 20.68
CA GLN A 200 7.40 -12.10 20.86
C GLN A 200 6.06 -12.83 20.67
N ALA A 201 4.95 -12.28 21.17
CA ALA A 201 3.62 -12.86 20.96
C ALA A 201 3.15 -12.81 19.49
N ARG A 202 3.64 -11.84 18.70
CA ARG A 202 3.33 -11.73 17.27
C ARG A 202 4.24 -12.60 16.40
N ALA A 203 5.42 -12.96 16.89
CA ALA A 203 6.42 -13.69 16.12
C ALA A 203 5.89 -15.00 15.50
N PRO A 204 5.18 -15.90 16.22
CA PRO A 204 4.68 -17.14 15.63
C PRO A 204 3.74 -16.88 14.44
N LYS A 205 2.80 -15.94 14.59
CA LYS A 205 1.85 -15.58 13.52
C LYS A 205 2.52 -14.93 12.32
N ALA A 206 3.56 -14.12 12.54
CA ALA A 206 4.31 -13.50 11.45
C ALA A 206 5.15 -14.55 10.70
N HIS A 207 5.72 -15.51 11.43
CA HIS A 207 6.48 -16.61 10.87
C HIS A 207 5.61 -17.56 10.05
N GLU A 208 4.44 -17.92 10.55
CA GLU A 208 3.44 -18.75 9.86
C GLU A 208 3.03 -18.10 8.53
N LYS A 209 2.63 -16.82 8.54
CA LYS A 209 2.30 -16.09 7.30
C LYS A 209 3.44 -16.03 6.30
N MET A 210 4.67 -15.90 6.80
CA MET A 210 5.85 -15.94 5.95
C MET A 210 5.97 -17.33 5.30
N GLN A 211 5.91 -18.41 6.08
CA GLN A 211 5.97 -19.78 5.57
C GLN A 211 4.87 -20.08 4.54
N ASP A 212 3.61 -19.73 4.83
CA ASP A 212 2.48 -19.89 3.92
C ASP A 212 2.73 -19.20 2.56
N SER A 213 3.31 -17.99 2.60
CA SER A 213 3.63 -17.23 1.40
C SER A 213 4.78 -17.85 0.59
N PHE A 214 5.73 -18.52 1.27
CA PHE A 214 6.79 -19.29 0.62
C PHE A 214 6.23 -20.54 -0.05
N GLU A 215 5.33 -21.27 0.61
CA GLU A 215 4.68 -22.46 0.06
C GLU A 215 3.81 -22.09 -1.14
N THR A 216 2.96 -21.07 -1.02
CA THR A 216 2.10 -20.59 -2.11
C THR A 216 2.92 -20.20 -3.35
N LEU A 217 4.07 -19.55 -3.16
CA LEU A 217 4.94 -19.19 -4.28
C LEU A 217 5.56 -20.43 -4.92
N ARG A 218 6.04 -21.39 -4.12
CA ARG A 218 6.61 -22.64 -4.62
C ARG A 218 5.60 -23.45 -5.44
N ASP A 219 4.35 -23.52 -4.99
CA ASP A 219 3.29 -24.20 -5.74
C ASP A 219 3.06 -23.57 -7.12
N LEU A 220 3.12 -22.23 -7.20
CA LEU A 220 2.99 -21.50 -8.46
C LEU A 220 4.22 -21.66 -9.36
N GLU A 221 5.43 -21.65 -8.79
CA GLU A 221 6.68 -21.92 -9.52
C GLU A 221 6.69 -23.35 -10.09
N ALA A 222 6.23 -24.34 -9.32
CA ALA A 222 6.07 -25.71 -9.76
C ALA A 222 5.06 -25.81 -10.93
N HIS A 223 3.91 -25.14 -10.82
CA HIS A 223 2.91 -25.10 -11.89
C HIS A 223 3.47 -24.47 -13.18
N VAL A 224 4.27 -23.40 -13.08
CA VAL A 224 4.96 -22.79 -14.23
C VAL A 224 5.99 -23.75 -14.82
N SER A 225 6.72 -24.50 -13.99
CA SER A 225 7.69 -25.51 -14.47
C SER A 225 7.02 -26.64 -15.25
N GLU A 226 5.87 -27.13 -14.79
CA GLU A 226 5.07 -28.16 -15.46
C GLU A 226 4.49 -27.64 -16.79
N LEU A 227 4.03 -26.39 -16.80
CA LEU A 227 3.53 -25.72 -18.00
C LEU A 227 4.62 -25.61 -19.07
N GLY A 228 5.83 -25.17 -18.69
CA GLY A 228 6.94 -25.05 -19.63
C GLY A 228 7.51 -26.39 -20.10
N ARG A 229 7.22 -27.50 -19.42
CA ARG A 229 7.52 -28.85 -19.92
C ARG A 229 6.61 -29.25 -21.08
N ARG A 230 5.42 -28.66 -21.20
CA ARG A 230 4.49 -28.90 -22.31
C ARG A 230 4.82 -27.96 -23.48
N LYS A 231 5.41 -28.53 -24.53
CA LYS A 231 5.81 -27.80 -25.76
C LYS A 231 4.94 -28.13 -26.99
N VAL A 232 3.72 -28.62 -26.80
CA VAL A 232 2.90 -29.15 -27.91
C VAL A 232 1.58 -28.37 -28.05
N GLY A 233 1.15 -28.12 -29.29
CA GLY A 233 -0.14 -27.51 -29.62
C GLY A 233 -0.20 -26.00 -29.38
N SER A 234 -1.30 -25.53 -28.78
CA SER A 234 -1.54 -24.11 -28.42
C SER A 234 -0.47 -23.50 -27.50
N ALA A 235 0.40 -24.32 -26.90
CA ALA A 235 1.57 -23.86 -26.15
C ALA A 235 2.61 -23.16 -27.03
N VAL A 236 2.67 -23.47 -28.33
CA VAL A 236 3.65 -22.91 -29.27
C VAL A 236 3.44 -21.42 -29.48
N ASP A 237 2.18 -20.98 -29.58
CA ASP A 237 1.82 -19.57 -29.79
C ASP A 237 2.15 -18.68 -28.58
N PHE A 238 2.29 -19.27 -27.38
CA PHE A 238 2.57 -18.57 -26.13
C PHE A 238 3.96 -18.88 -25.55
N GLN A 239 4.88 -19.47 -26.33
CA GLN A 239 6.21 -19.86 -25.83
C GLN A 239 6.97 -18.69 -25.22
N ASP A 240 7.00 -17.54 -25.88
CA ASP A 240 7.72 -16.35 -25.41
C ASP A 240 7.20 -15.88 -24.03
N TRP A 241 5.89 -15.98 -23.79
CA TRP A 241 5.29 -15.60 -22.52
C TRP A 241 5.53 -16.68 -21.45
N ILE A 242 5.51 -17.97 -21.83
CA ILE A 242 5.88 -19.06 -20.92
C ILE A 242 7.36 -18.94 -20.51
N GLU A 243 8.26 -18.58 -21.43
CA GLU A 243 9.68 -18.37 -21.17
C GLU A 243 9.90 -17.18 -20.21
N GLU A 244 9.21 -16.06 -20.46
CA GLU A 244 9.23 -14.90 -19.55
C GLU A 244 8.73 -15.29 -18.15
N LEU A 245 7.69 -16.11 -18.04
CA LEU A 245 7.20 -16.61 -16.75
C LEU A 245 8.20 -17.54 -16.05
N GLN A 246 8.90 -18.40 -16.80
CA GLN A 246 9.95 -19.25 -16.25
C GLN A 246 11.14 -18.42 -15.73
N GLU A 247 11.51 -17.36 -16.46
CA GLU A 247 12.53 -16.40 -16.03
C GLU A 247 12.08 -15.64 -14.76
N MET A 248 10.83 -15.17 -14.74
CA MET A 248 10.25 -14.48 -13.57
C MET A 248 10.17 -15.39 -12.33
N ALA A 249 9.89 -16.68 -12.52
CA ALA A 249 9.86 -17.70 -11.49
C ALA A 249 11.27 -18.12 -11.02
N ASN A 250 12.33 -17.59 -11.66
CA ASN A 250 13.72 -17.98 -11.42
C ASN A 250 13.91 -19.51 -11.45
N VAL A 251 13.10 -20.19 -12.27
CA VAL A 251 13.28 -21.61 -12.56
C VAL A 251 14.50 -21.68 -13.46
N ALA A 252 15.68 -21.67 -12.84
CA ALA A 252 16.92 -21.93 -13.54
C ALA A 252 16.72 -23.24 -14.32
N ARG A 253 16.88 -23.18 -15.65
CA ARG A 253 16.84 -24.35 -16.53
C ARG A 253 17.83 -25.39 -15.99
N GLY A 254 17.37 -26.31 -15.15
CA GLY A 254 18.22 -27.35 -14.55
C GLY A 254 18.17 -27.49 -13.02
N GLN A 255 17.52 -26.61 -12.26
CA GLN A 255 17.22 -26.93 -10.85
C GLN A 255 15.99 -27.83 -10.78
N THR A 256 16.22 -29.14 -10.74
CA THR A 256 15.24 -30.10 -10.24
C THR A 256 14.82 -29.66 -8.84
N PRO A 257 13.53 -29.34 -8.60
CA PRO A 257 13.02 -29.29 -7.25
C PRO A 257 13.15 -30.73 -6.73
N SER A 258 14.15 -30.98 -5.89
CA SER A 258 14.27 -32.27 -5.21
C SER A 258 13.13 -32.35 -4.20
N PHE A 259 11.94 -32.76 -4.63
CA PHE A 259 10.81 -32.99 -3.74
C PHE A 259 10.01 -34.24 -4.12
N ALA A 260 9.71 -35.00 -3.08
CA ALA A 260 8.85 -36.17 -3.08
C ALA A 260 7.44 -35.82 -3.61
N PRO A 261 6.73 -36.81 -4.21
CA PRO A 261 5.40 -36.59 -4.75
C PRO A 261 4.40 -36.46 -3.61
N ASP A 262 4.28 -35.27 -3.03
CA ASP A 262 3.25 -34.99 -2.03
C ASP A 262 1.91 -34.67 -2.70
N SER A 263 0.88 -35.26 -2.10
CA SER A 263 -0.47 -35.51 -2.60
C SER A 263 -1.40 -34.30 -2.54
N SER A 264 -1.04 -33.19 -3.17
CA SER A 264 -1.92 -32.04 -3.40
C SER A 264 -2.17 -31.84 -4.91
N SER A 265 -2.60 -32.90 -5.57
CA SER A 265 -2.84 -32.99 -7.02
C SER A 265 -4.07 -32.22 -7.54
N HIS A 266 -4.84 -31.54 -6.68
CA HIS A 266 -6.06 -30.83 -7.10
C HIS A 266 -5.82 -29.45 -7.75
N GLY A 267 -4.61 -28.88 -7.65
CA GLY A 267 -4.25 -27.59 -8.26
C GLY A 267 -3.34 -27.67 -9.49
N ARG A 268 -2.80 -28.86 -9.81
CA ARG A 268 -1.76 -29.09 -10.85
C ARG A 268 -2.31 -29.42 -12.23
N ILE A 269 -3.62 -29.28 -12.45
CA ILE A 269 -4.23 -29.63 -13.73
C ILE A 269 -4.01 -28.50 -14.73
N VAL A 270 -2.88 -28.57 -15.44
CA VAL A 270 -2.65 -27.72 -16.62
C VAL A 270 -3.70 -28.07 -17.69
N PRO A 271 -4.58 -27.12 -18.09
CA PRO A 271 -5.59 -27.35 -19.11
C PRO A 271 -4.97 -27.83 -20.43
N THR A 272 -5.71 -28.61 -21.20
CA THR A 272 -5.28 -29.11 -22.52
C THR A 272 -5.19 -28.00 -23.57
N VAL A 273 -5.95 -26.90 -23.39
CA VAL A 273 -5.90 -25.70 -24.24
C VAL A 273 -5.43 -24.52 -23.38
N ILE A 274 -4.30 -23.93 -23.76
CA ILE A 274 -3.74 -22.76 -23.07
C ILE A 274 -4.42 -21.53 -23.67
N THR A 275 -5.20 -20.81 -22.86
CA THR A 275 -5.85 -19.55 -23.28
C THR A 275 -5.07 -18.36 -22.73
N GLU A 276 -5.08 -17.24 -23.45
CA GLU A 276 -4.52 -15.95 -23.00
C GLU A 276 -5.00 -15.56 -21.59
N LYS A 277 -6.29 -15.79 -21.29
CA LYS A 277 -6.88 -15.54 -19.97
C LYS A 277 -6.27 -16.42 -18.86
N PHE A 278 -5.96 -17.67 -19.15
CA PHE A 278 -5.34 -18.59 -18.19
C PHE A 278 -3.91 -18.13 -17.86
N LEU A 279 -3.14 -17.77 -18.88
CA LEU A 279 -1.77 -17.30 -18.72
C LEU A 279 -1.72 -15.93 -18.03
N ALA A 280 -2.68 -15.05 -18.30
CA ALA A 280 -2.85 -13.79 -17.57
C ALA A 280 -3.16 -14.00 -16.09
N ASP A 281 -4.04 -14.95 -15.75
CA ASP A 281 -4.37 -15.25 -14.35
C ASP A 281 -3.18 -15.89 -13.62
N LEU A 282 -2.44 -16.78 -14.29
CA LEU A 282 -1.23 -17.38 -13.74
C LEU A 282 -0.15 -16.31 -13.46
N THR A 283 0.08 -15.42 -14.43
CA THR A 283 1.00 -14.27 -14.29
C THR A 283 0.60 -13.39 -13.10
N ARG A 284 -0.69 -13.03 -13.00
CA ARG A 284 -1.23 -12.22 -11.90
C ARG A 284 -0.99 -12.90 -10.54
N ARG A 285 -1.29 -14.20 -10.43
CA ARG A 285 -1.09 -14.98 -9.20
C ARG A 285 0.38 -15.06 -8.81
N LEU A 286 1.26 -15.33 -9.76
CA LEU A 286 2.71 -15.43 -9.53
C LEU A 286 3.30 -14.10 -9.04
N VAL A 287 2.97 -12.99 -9.71
CA VAL A 287 3.42 -11.64 -9.32
C VAL A 287 2.92 -11.29 -7.92
N ARG A 288 1.64 -11.54 -7.62
CA ARG A 288 1.07 -11.31 -6.29
C ARG A 288 1.74 -12.15 -5.21
N ALA A 289 1.98 -13.44 -5.47
CA ALA A 289 2.65 -14.33 -4.52
C ALA A 289 4.10 -13.88 -4.25
N ARG A 290 4.82 -13.44 -5.28
CA ARG A 290 6.17 -12.88 -5.13
C ARG A 290 6.19 -11.61 -4.29
N HIS A 291 5.26 -10.68 -4.54
CA HIS A 291 5.12 -9.49 -3.69
C HIS A 291 4.66 -9.82 -2.27
N ALA A 292 3.83 -10.85 -2.09
CA ALA A 292 3.44 -11.33 -0.75
C ALA A 292 4.65 -11.89 0.01
N ARG A 293 5.45 -12.77 -0.62
CA ARG A 293 6.69 -13.29 -0.05
C ARG A 293 7.65 -12.19 0.37
N SER A 294 7.91 -11.21 -0.51
CA SER A 294 8.79 -10.07 -0.18
C SER A 294 8.26 -9.31 1.03
N ARG A 295 6.95 -8.98 1.05
CA ARG A 295 6.32 -8.23 2.15
C ARG A 295 6.41 -8.98 3.48
N TYR A 296 6.10 -10.28 3.51
CA TYR A 296 6.12 -11.05 4.75
C TYR A 296 7.55 -11.37 5.22
N ALA A 297 8.49 -11.57 4.30
CA ALA A 297 9.91 -11.70 4.65
C ALA A 297 10.46 -10.40 5.27
N ASP A 298 10.13 -9.25 4.69
CA ASP A 298 10.53 -7.94 5.24
C ASP A 298 9.86 -7.66 6.59
N GLU A 299 8.58 -8.01 6.73
CA GLU A 299 7.86 -7.91 8.01
C GLU A 299 8.51 -8.77 9.09
N TRP A 300 8.86 -10.01 8.76
CA TRP A 300 9.57 -10.92 9.67
C TRP A 300 10.94 -10.38 10.07
N ASN A 301 11.75 -9.96 9.08
CA ASN A 301 13.09 -9.42 9.34
C ASN A 301 13.03 -8.18 10.23
N ARG A 302 12.09 -7.27 9.96
CA ARG A 302 11.87 -6.08 10.78
C ARG A 302 11.44 -6.45 12.20
N LEU A 303 10.56 -7.44 12.36
CA LEU A 303 10.11 -7.92 13.66
C LEU A 303 11.28 -8.49 14.47
N VAL A 304 12.12 -9.33 13.85
CA VAL A 304 13.30 -9.90 14.48
C VAL A 304 14.31 -8.82 14.86
N GLN A 305 14.55 -7.86 13.98
CA GLN A 305 15.44 -6.73 14.25
C GLN A 305 14.93 -5.89 15.44
N GLU A 306 13.67 -5.47 15.42
CA GLU A 306 13.05 -4.70 16.50
C GLU A 306 13.06 -5.46 17.84
N ALA A 307 12.89 -6.79 17.80
CA ALA A 307 12.97 -7.63 18.99
C ALA A 307 14.39 -7.68 19.57
N SER A 308 15.38 -7.83 18.69
CA SER A 308 16.79 -7.84 19.08
C SER A 308 17.25 -6.50 19.67
N GLU A 309 16.83 -5.38 19.08
CA GLU A 309 17.13 -4.02 19.57
C GLU A 309 16.47 -3.79 20.94
N THR A 310 15.20 -4.16 21.09
CA THR A 310 14.47 -4.02 22.35
C THR A 310 15.07 -4.88 23.46
N GLN A 311 15.50 -6.11 23.13
CA GLN A 311 16.17 -7.01 24.08
C GLN A 311 17.55 -6.49 24.49
N ALA A 312 18.31 -5.90 23.56
CA ALA A 312 19.61 -5.29 23.85
C ALA A 312 19.48 -4.09 24.80
N ILE A 313 18.42 -3.28 24.66
CA ILE A 313 18.14 -2.14 25.56
C ILE A 313 17.72 -2.62 26.96
N LEU A 314 16.92 -3.69 27.05
CA LEU A 314 16.43 -4.22 28.33
C LEU A 314 17.54 -4.97 29.11
N SER A 315 18.42 -5.65 28.40
CA SER A 315 19.53 -6.42 28.97
C SER A 315 20.87 -5.82 28.50
N PRO A 316 21.27 -4.62 28.97
CA PRO A 316 22.61 -4.13 28.72
C PRO A 316 23.56 -5.09 29.42
N ARG A 317 24.25 -5.93 28.64
CA ARG A 317 25.23 -6.89 29.14
C ARG A 317 26.13 -6.17 30.17
N PRO A 318 26.22 -6.62 31.43
CA PRO A 318 27.15 -6.03 32.36
C PRO A 318 28.54 -6.18 31.74
N ARG A 319 29.22 -5.05 31.46
CA ARG A 319 30.64 -5.09 31.15
C ARG A 319 31.30 -5.84 32.30
N PRO A 320 32.09 -6.89 32.07
CA PRO A 320 32.88 -7.45 33.15
C PRO A 320 33.71 -6.30 33.72
N ARG A 321 33.46 -5.94 34.99
CA ARG A 321 34.38 -5.09 35.74
C ARG A 321 35.72 -5.79 35.60
N ALA A 322 36.68 -5.13 34.96
CA ALA A 322 38.08 -5.50 35.03
C ALA A 322 38.55 -5.26 36.47
N SER A 323 38.09 -6.10 37.40
CA SER A 323 38.64 -6.19 38.73
C SER A 323 39.86 -7.09 38.66
N THR A 324 41.02 -6.44 38.84
CA THR A 324 42.28 -7.01 39.30
C THR A 324 42.91 -8.08 38.41
N LEU A 325 43.70 -7.58 37.45
CA LEU A 325 44.89 -8.24 36.96
C LEU A 325 45.83 -8.51 38.16
N ALA A 326 45.68 -9.65 38.83
CA ALA A 326 46.68 -10.13 39.78
C ALA A 326 47.95 -10.42 38.97
N LYS A 327 48.96 -9.57 39.13
CA LYS A 327 50.30 -9.74 38.55
C LYS A 327 50.85 -11.11 38.98
N PRO A 328 51.33 -11.97 38.06
CA PRO A 328 52.17 -13.10 38.45
C PRO A 328 53.54 -12.57 38.87
N HIS A 329 53.99 -13.06 40.02
CA HIS A 329 55.29 -12.80 40.65
C HIS A 329 56.43 -13.30 39.73
N PRO A 330 57.49 -12.52 39.44
CA PRO A 330 58.62 -13.03 38.67
C PRO A 330 59.60 -13.76 39.61
N THR A 331 59.80 -15.05 39.40
CA THR A 331 60.94 -15.80 39.94
C THR A 331 62.22 -15.35 39.23
N PRO A 332 63.33 -15.08 39.95
CA PRO A 332 64.60 -14.77 39.31
C PRO A 332 65.35 -16.06 38.96
N VAL A 333 65.68 -16.21 37.68
CA VAL A 333 66.64 -17.19 37.16
C VAL A 333 68.05 -16.63 37.33
N ARG A 334 68.93 -17.38 38.00
CA ARG A 334 70.40 -17.23 38.03
C ARG A 334 70.93 -18.66 38.18
N GLY A 335 71.52 -19.33 37.19
CA GLY A 335 72.73 -19.04 36.42
C GLY A 335 73.63 -20.29 36.53
N PRO A 336 74.40 -20.69 35.50
CA PRO A 336 74.93 -22.05 35.35
C PRO A 336 76.37 -22.26 35.87
N GLY A 337 76.74 -23.53 36.09
CA GLY A 337 78.12 -24.00 36.36
C GLY A 337 78.25 -24.63 37.77
N ARG A 338 79.02 -25.70 38.02
CA ARG A 338 80.07 -26.41 37.28
C ARG A 338 80.28 -27.76 37.99
N LYS A 339 80.85 -28.71 37.26
CA LYS A 339 81.38 -30.01 37.69
C LYS A 339 82.20 -29.93 38.98
N TYR A 340 82.04 -30.88 39.91
CA TYR A 340 82.94 -32.00 40.19
C TYR A 340 82.20 -33.09 40.94
#